data_AF-A0A7R8ZW92-F1
#
_entry.id   AF-A0A7R8ZW92-F1
#
_cell.length_a   1.000
_cell.length_b   1.000
_cell.length_c   1.000
_cell.angle_alpha   90.00
_cell.angle_beta   90.00
_cell.angle_gamma   90.00
#
_symmetry.space_group_name_H-M   'P 1'
#
loop_
_entity.id
_entity.type
_entity.pdbx_description
1 polymer ?
#
loop_
_entity_poly.entity_id
_entity_poly.type
_entity_poly.pdbx_seq_one_letter_code
_entity_poly.pdbx_strand_id
1 'polypeptide(L)'
;SKLFFVDRGVTLDFASTIFGNLGTTVFTRFFRAAEKYFNTLLRAVSFRDDPERAKNQINTFVSRTTRGKIPELLKSAPDSQTLLMLVNAVYFNGNWKMPFDEQDTHSRPFYISEDETVEVPSLFNVMELPYYENAELGFQLVGLPYDGEQFTFYIILPKAQYVTGLMELEQKLTPQIIADAVNGAEPFDWSFSMPKLDLEERIDLKPVLEGLGICSLFNNNAALSRVAQSDLFISEAVHQAKLIVNEKGTEAAAATFFTAT
;
A
#
# COMPACT_ATOMS: atom_id res chain seq x y z
N SER A 1 -3.05 -18.68 0.00
CA SER A 1 -4.45 -18.71 -0.44
C SER A 1 -4.89 -17.28 -0.70
N LYS A 2 -5.86 -17.06 -1.58
CA LYS A 2 -6.40 -15.71 -1.82
C LYS A 2 -7.60 -15.50 -0.90
N LEU A 3 -7.63 -14.37 -0.21
CA LEU A 3 -8.84 -13.89 0.45
C LEU A 3 -9.44 -12.83 -0.46
N PHE A 4 -10.70 -13.05 -0.80
CA PHE A 4 -11.48 -12.23 -1.69
C PHE A 4 -12.57 -11.59 -0.85
N PHE A 5 -12.60 -10.27 -0.85
CA PHE A 5 -13.71 -9.51 -0.30
C PHE A 5 -14.36 -8.76 -1.46
N VAL A 6 -15.65 -8.98 -1.65
CA VAL A 6 -16.46 -8.28 -2.64
C VAL A 6 -17.69 -7.78 -1.91
N ASP A 7 -17.86 -6.47 -1.91
CA ASP A 7 -19.09 -5.78 -1.51
C ASP A 7 -19.65 -5.01 -2.71
N ARG A 8 -20.84 -4.42 -2.59
CA ARG A 8 -21.36 -3.51 -3.62
C ARG A 8 -20.31 -2.45 -3.95
N GLY A 9 -19.86 -2.44 -5.20
CA GLY A 9 -18.93 -1.45 -5.74
C GLY A 9 -17.48 -1.49 -5.22
N VAL A 10 -17.12 -2.42 -4.32
CA VAL A 10 -15.74 -2.59 -3.84
C VAL A 10 -15.26 -4.02 -4.06
N THR A 11 -14.07 -4.14 -4.65
CA THR A 11 -13.30 -5.38 -4.77
C THR A 11 -11.99 -5.24 -4.00
N LEU A 12 -11.72 -6.17 -3.09
CA LEU A 12 -10.47 -6.25 -2.35
C LEU A 12 -9.91 -7.68 -2.47
N ASP A 13 -8.78 -7.80 -3.15
CA ASP A 13 -8.04 -9.06 -3.26
C ASP A 13 -6.75 -8.93 -2.47
N PHE A 14 -6.44 -9.90 -1.61
CA PHE A 14 -5.12 -9.94 -0.99
C PHE A 14 -4.60 -11.37 -0.89
N ALA A 15 -3.29 -11.50 -0.98
CA ALA A 15 -2.61 -12.78 -0.87
C ALA A 15 -1.23 -12.62 -0.23
N SER A 16 -0.91 -13.58 0.62
CA SER A 16 0.45 -13.77 1.11
C SER A 16 0.94 -15.15 0.66
N THR A 17 2.21 -15.24 0.31
CA THR A 17 2.88 -16.51 0.01
C THR A 17 4.31 -16.50 0.55
N ILE A 18 4.82 -17.67 0.93
CA ILE A 18 6.24 -17.87 1.22
C ILE A 18 6.81 -18.70 0.09
N PHE A 19 7.86 -18.20 -0.57
CA PHE A 19 8.65 -18.96 -1.54
C PHE A 19 9.90 -19.48 -0.86
N GLY A 20 10.19 -20.77 -0.95
CA GLY A 20 11.39 -21.37 -0.36
C GLY A 20 12.24 -22.07 -1.40
N ASN A 21 13.55 -21.93 -1.28
CA ASN A 21 14.50 -22.62 -2.14
C ASN A 21 14.33 -24.14 -2.00
N LEU A 22 14.47 -24.88 -3.11
CA LEU A 22 14.54 -26.33 -3.07
C LEU A 22 15.67 -26.78 -2.14
N GLY A 23 15.36 -27.72 -1.24
CA GLY A 23 16.29 -28.22 -0.23
C GLY A 23 16.32 -27.43 1.08
N THR A 24 15.68 -26.25 1.16
CA THR A 24 15.58 -25.50 2.43
C THR A 24 14.62 -26.21 3.39
N THR A 25 15.11 -26.55 4.58
CA THR A 25 14.30 -27.18 5.63
C THR A 25 13.67 -26.12 6.53
N VAL A 26 12.44 -25.72 6.20
CA VAL A 26 11.60 -24.82 7.02
C VAL A 26 10.96 -25.61 8.16
N PHE A 27 10.98 -25.08 9.38
CA PHE A 27 10.39 -25.77 10.52
C PHE A 27 8.88 -25.91 10.37
N THR A 28 8.35 -27.10 10.70
CA THR A 28 6.92 -27.40 10.60
C THR A 28 6.04 -26.44 11.39
N ARG A 29 6.50 -26.03 12.57
CA ARG A 29 5.79 -25.04 13.40
C ARG A 29 5.61 -23.70 12.70
N PHE A 30 6.59 -23.29 11.88
CA PHE A 30 6.58 -21.99 11.22
C PHE A 30 5.58 -22.00 10.07
N PHE A 31 5.65 -22.99 9.16
CA PHE A 31 4.69 -23.01 8.06
C PHE A 31 3.26 -23.27 8.53
N ARG A 32 3.04 -24.06 9.60
CA ARG A 32 1.70 -24.23 10.19
C ARG A 32 1.16 -22.93 10.78
N ALA A 33 2.01 -22.11 11.42
CA ALA A 33 1.62 -20.80 11.89
C ALA A 33 1.30 -19.87 10.71
N ALA A 34 2.11 -19.91 9.65
CA ALA A 34 1.88 -19.14 8.43
C ALA A 34 0.52 -19.52 7.80
N GLU A 35 0.24 -20.81 7.62
CA GLU A 35 -1.02 -21.31 7.10
C GLU A 35 -2.21 -20.88 7.98
N LYS A 36 -2.10 -21.06 9.30
CA LYS A 36 -3.18 -20.72 10.24
C LYS A 36 -3.51 -19.22 10.28
N TYR A 37 -2.49 -18.36 10.36
CA TYR A 37 -2.69 -16.93 10.64
C TYR A 37 -2.68 -16.04 9.39
N PHE A 38 -2.01 -16.48 8.32
CA PHE A 38 -1.86 -15.69 7.09
C PHE A 38 -2.48 -16.40 5.87
N ASN A 39 -3.13 -17.55 6.08
CA ASN A 39 -3.74 -18.35 5.02
C ASN A 39 -2.79 -18.51 3.84
N THR A 40 -1.53 -18.84 4.13
CA THR A 40 -0.43 -18.89 3.17
C THR A 40 0.19 -20.28 3.11
N LEU A 41 0.66 -20.66 1.93
CA LEU A 41 1.35 -21.92 1.69
C LEU A 41 2.80 -21.63 1.29
N LEU A 42 3.69 -22.53 1.72
CA LEU A 42 5.07 -22.58 1.24
C LEU A 42 5.07 -23.11 -0.20
N ARG A 43 5.69 -22.35 -1.11
CA ARG A 43 5.89 -22.74 -2.50
C ARG A 43 7.37 -22.99 -2.74
N ALA A 44 7.68 -24.18 -3.22
CA ALA A 44 9.05 -24.52 -3.60
C ALA A 44 9.43 -23.85 -4.93
N VAL A 45 10.59 -23.20 -4.94
CA VAL A 45 11.21 -22.58 -6.13
C VAL A 45 12.71 -22.83 -6.12
N SER A 46 13.39 -22.59 -7.23
CA SER A 46 14.85 -22.77 -7.34
C SER A 46 15.55 -21.42 -7.39
N PHE A 47 15.85 -20.81 -6.24
CA PHE A 47 16.64 -19.57 -6.22
C PHE A 47 18.10 -19.81 -6.63
N ARG A 48 18.65 -20.97 -6.31
CA ARG A 48 20.05 -21.32 -6.64
C ARG A 48 20.22 -21.75 -8.10
N ASP A 49 19.40 -22.69 -8.55
CA ASP A 49 19.62 -23.38 -9.83
C ASP A 49 18.87 -22.74 -11.01
N ASP A 50 17.78 -21.99 -10.74
CA ASP A 50 16.97 -21.33 -11.79
C ASP A 50 16.34 -20.01 -11.27
N PRO A 51 17.18 -19.02 -10.90
CA PRO A 51 16.72 -17.78 -10.26
C PRO A 51 15.76 -16.95 -11.14
N GLU A 52 15.92 -16.99 -12.46
CA GLU A 52 15.01 -16.29 -13.39
C GLU A 52 13.62 -16.91 -13.42
N ARG A 53 13.53 -18.26 -13.38
CA ARG A 53 12.22 -18.90 -13.24
C ARG A 53 11.58 -18.58 -11.90
N ALA A 54 12.35 -18.54 -10.81
CA ALA A 54 11.85 -18.14 -9.51
C ALA A 54 11.32 -16.69 -9.53
N LYS A 55 12.08 -15.74 -10.11
CA LYS A 55 11.65 -14.36 -10.35
C LYS A 55 10.32 -14.30 -11.09
N ASN A 56 10.19 -15.02 -12.20
CA ASN A 56 8.98 -15.05 -13.01
C ASN A 56 7.77 -15.64 -12.27
N GLN A 57 7.97 -16.68 -11.46
CA GLN A 57 6.90 -17.25 -10.62
C GLN A 57 6.42 -16.25 -9.56
N ILE A 58 7.33 -15.50 -8.94
CA ILE A 58 7.02 -14.48 -7.94
C ILE A 58 6.28 -13.30 -8.59
N ASN A 59 6.80 -12.75 -9.69
CA ASN A 59 6.15 -11.66 -10.42
C ASN A 59 4.77 -12.07 -10.96
N THR A 60 4.62 -13.31 -11.44
CA THR A 60 3.30 -13.84 -11.83
C THR A 60 2.33 -13.90 -10.65
N PHE A 61 2.79 -14.32 -9.47
CA PHE A 61 1.96 -14.33 -8.26
C PHE A 61 1.51 -12.91 -7.88
N VAL A 62 2.43 -11.95 -7.88
CA VAL A 62 2.15 -10.55 -7.56
C VAL A 62 1.18 -9.96 -8.58
N SER A 63 1.52 -10.02 -9.87
CA SER A 63 0.69 -9.50 -10.97
C SER A 63 -0.74 -10.06 -10.95
N ARG A 64 -0.90 -11.37 -10.72
CA ARG A 64 -2.22 -12.00 -10.60
C ARG A 64 -3.01 -11.57 -9.36
N THR A 65 -2.35 -11.11 -8.31
CA THR A 65 -3.01 -10.64 -7.08
C THR A 65 -3.34 -9.15 -7.21
N THR A 66 -2.44 -8.37 -7.80
CA THR A 66 -2.59 -6.93 -8.06
C THR A 66 -3.38 -6.63 -9.35
N ARG A 67 -4.00 -7.64 -9.96
CA ARG A 67 -4.72 -7.56 -11.25
C ARG A 67 -3.92 -6.85 -12.35
N GLY A 68 -2.61 -7.06 -12.39
CA GLY A 68 -1.70 -6.50 -13.37
C GLY A 68 -1.20 -5.10 -13.06
N LYS A 69 -1.66 -4.46 -11.97
CA LYS A 69 -1.20 -3.12 -11.56
C LYS A 69 0.25 -3.08 -11.12
N ILE A 70 0.77 -4.20 -10.60
CA ILE A 70 2.19 -4.41 -10.31
C ILE A 70 2.65 -5.64 -11.08
N PRO A 71 3.07 -5.50 -12.35
CA PRO A 71 3.45 -6.64 -13.18
C PRO A 71 4.79 -7.25 -12.75
N GLU A 72 5.71 -6.41 -12.27
CA GLU A 72 7.07 -6.81 -11.87
C GLU A 72 7.46 -6.15 -10.55
N LEU A 73 7.41 -6.92 -9.46
CA LEU A 73 7.90 -6.51 -8.15
C LEU A 73 9.41 -6.74 -8.04
N LEU A 74 9.87 -7.91 -8.48
CA LEU A 74 11.29 -8.24 -8.59
C LEU A 74 11.83 -7.73 -9.94
N LYS A 75 12.76 -6.78 -9.88
CA LYS A 75 13.41 -6.19 -11.06
C LYS A 75 14.59 -7.02 -11.55
N SER A 76 15.35 -7.61 -10.63
CA SER A 76 16.42 -8.57 -10.89
C SER A 76 16.05 -9.95 -10.39
N ALA A 77 16.81 -10.97 -10.81
CA ALA A 77 16.68 -12.30 -10.24
C ALA A 77 17.13 -12.30 -8.76
N PRO A 78 16.51 -13.10 -7.89
CA PRO A 78 16.96 -13.26 -6.51
C PRO A 78 18.39 -13.78 -6.44
N ASP A 79 19.11 -13.43 -5.38
CA ASP A 79 20.44 -13.97 -5.12
C ASP A 79 20.40 -15.49 -4.95
N SER A 80 21.42 -16.20 -5.46
CA SER A 80 21.53 -17.66 -5.39
C SER A 80 21.59 -18.23 -3.96
N GLN A 81 21.95 -17.42 -2.97
CA GLN A 81 21.97 -17.74 -1.54
C GLN A 81 20.60 -17.54 -0.87
N THR A 82 19.61 -16.97 -1.58
CA THR A 82 18.26 -16.78 -1.04
C THR A 82 17.66 -18.11 -0.60
N LEU A 83 17.26 -18.20 0.67
CA LEU A 83 16.62 -19.39 1.23
C LEU A 83 15.11 -19.27 1.25
N LEU A 84 14.60 -18.08 1.57
CA LEU A 84 13.16 -17.79 1.63
C LEU A 84 12.86 -16.38 1.09
N MET A 85 11.70 -16.22 0.45
CA MET A 85 11.12 -14.91 0.18
C MET A 85 9.67 -14.88 0.66
N LEU A 86 9.35 -13.91 1.51
CA LEU A 86 7.98 -13.65 1.96
C LEU A 86 7.41 -12.58 1.07
N VAL A 87 6.28 -12.85 0.43
CA VAL A 87 5.66 -11.92 -0.53
C VAL A 87 4.20 -11.71 -0.15
N ASN A 88 3.83 -10.44 -0.01
CA ASN A 88 2.46 -9.99 0.20
C ASN A 88 2.03 -9.11 -0.97
N ALA A 89 0.78 -9.23 -1.39
CA ALA A 89 0.19 -8.38 -2.42
C ALA A 89 -1.29 -8.09 -2.10
N VAL A 90 -1.73 -6.87 -2.39
CA VAL A 90 -3.09 -6.38 -2.22
C VAL A 90 -3.54 -5.60 -3.44
N TYR A 91 -4.82 -5.72 -3.76
CA TYR A 91 -5.52 -4.95 -4.79
C TYR A 91 -6.83 -4.45 -4.21
N PHE A 92 -7.11 -3.18 -4.41
CA PHE A 92 -8.36 -2.52 -4.06
C PHE A 92 -8.92 -1.83 -5.30
N ASN A 93 -10.21 -2.00 -5.55
CA ASN A 93 -10.94 -1.22 -6.55
C ASN A 93 -12.30 -0.86 -5.97
N GLY A 94 -12.52 0.42 -5.73
CA GLY A 94 -13.74 0.94 -5.13
C GLY A 94 -14.35 2.02 -6.00
N ASN A 95 -15.60 1.86 -6.38
CA ASN A 95 -16.39 2.91 -7.03
C ASN A 95 -16.86 3.92 -5.99
N TRP A 96 -16.87 5.20 -6.32
CA TRP A 96 -17.46 6.22 -5.44
C TRP A 96 -18.95 5.95 -5.22
N LYS A 97 -19.45 6.24 -4.02
CA LYS A 97 -20.90 6.29 -3.74
C LYS A 97 -21.57 7.34 -4.65
N MET A 98 -20.91 8.48 -4.80
CA MET A 98 -21.30 9.57 -5.70
C MET A 98 -20.12 9.84 -6.65
N PRO A 99 -20.18 9.36 -7.91
CA PRO A 99 -19.11 9.59 -8.88
C PRO A 99 -19.07 11.06 -9.35
N PHE A 100 -17.96 11.43 -9.98
CA PHE A 100 -17.78 12.72 -10.64
C PHE A 100 -18.24 12.61 -12.10
N ASP A 101 -18.79 13.69 -12.66
CA ASP A 101 -19.06 13.75 -14.10
C ASP A 101 -17.75 14.05 -14.85
N GLU A 102 -17.41 13.25 -15.86
CA GLU A 102 -16.25 13.48 -16.71
C GLU A 102 -16.32 14.84 -17.43
N GLN A 103 -17.52 15.40 -17.63
CA GLN A 103 -17.72 16.72 -18.23
C GLN A 103 -17.33 17.87 -17.29
N ASP A 104 -17.36 17.65 -15.98
CA ASP A 104 -16.98 18.65 -14.96
C ASP A 104 -15.50 18.57 -14.58
N THR A 105 -14.78 17.55 -15.09
CA THR A 105 -13.33 17.45 -14.97
C THR A 105 -12.66 18.51 -15.85
N HIS A 106 -11.99 19.46 -15.23
CA HIS A 106 -11.29 20.54 -15.91
C HIS A 106 -9.87 20.71 -15.39
N SER A 107 -8.99 21.25 -16.24
CA SER A 107 -7.67 21.70 -15.79
C SER A 107 -7.82 22.80 -14.76
N ARG A 108 -7.15 22.67 -13.62
CA ARG A 108 -7.09 23.69 -12.57
C ARG A 108 -5.67 23.79 -12.02
N PRO A 109 -5.27 24.96 -11.50
CA PRO A 109 -3.97 25.12 -10.87
C PRO A 109 -3.87 24.30 -9.57
N PHE A 110 -2.72 23.66 -9.39
CA PHE A 110 -2.28 22.99 -8.17
C PHE A 110 -0.98 23.63 -7.69
N TYR A 111 -1.00 24.12 -6.45
CA TYR A 111 0.06 24.94 -5.88
C TYR A 111 1.03 24.08 -5.07
N ILE A 112 2.23 23.84 -5.61
CA ILE A 112 3.27 23.03 -4.96
C ILE A 112 4.04 23.89 -3.94
N SER A 113 4.44 25.08 -4.37
CA SER A 113 5.12 26.11 -3.56
C SER A 113 4.69 27.51 -4.00
N GLU A 114 5.21 28.55 -3.32
CA GLU A 114 4.95 29.95 -3.69
C GLU A 114 5.32 30.26 -5.15
N ASP A 115 6.38 29.62 -5.65
CA ASP A 115 6.93 29.86 -6.99
C ASP A 115 6.57 28.78 -8.01
N GLU A 116 5.95 27.68 -7.57
CA GLU A 116 5.67 26.52 -8.43
C GLU A 116 4.18 26.16 -8.42
N THR A 117 3.55 26.35 -9.59
CA THR A 117 2.16 25.97 -9.85
C THR A 117 2.10 25.13 -11.12
N VAL A 118 1.32 24.05 -11.08
CA VAL A 118 1.09 23.17 -12.23
C VAL A 118 -0.39 23.06 -12.51
N GLU A 119 -0.75 22.89 -13.78
CA GLU A 119 -2.12 22.65 -14.20
C GLU A 119 -2.43 21.15 -14.18
N VAL A 120 -3.45 20.74 -13.44
CA VAL A 120 -3.83 19.33 -13.29
C VAL A 120 -5.32 19.11 -13.58
N PRO A 121 -5.70 17.98 -14.22
CA PRO A 121 -7.09 17.58 -14.32
C PRO A 121 -7.68 17.43 -12.92
N SER A 122 -8.71 18.20 -12.61
CA SER A 122 -9.35 18.23 -11.30
C SER A 122 -10.79 17.78 -11.41
N LEU A 123 -11.12 16.75 -10.65
CA LEU A 123 -12.47 16.24 -10.42
C LEU A 123 -13.26 17.31 -9.65
N PHE A 124 -14.53 17.49 -10.00
CA PHE A 124 -15.40 18.48 -9.36
C PHE A 124 -16.81 17.94 -9.19
N ASN A 125 -17.42 18.18 -8.02
CA ASN A 125 -18.84 17.91 -7.80
C ASN A 125 -19.37 18.73 -6.60
N VAL A 126 -20.68 18.93 -6.52
CA VAL A 126 -21.36 19.46 -5.34
C VAL A 126 -22.09 18.30 -4.66
N MET A 127 -21.67 17.96 -3.45
CA MET A 127 -22.13 16.76 -2.75
C MET A 127 -22.03 16.89 -1.23
N GLU A 128 -22.91 16.17 -0.52
CA GLU A 128 -22.84 16.01 0.92
C GLU A 128 -21.73 14.99 1.27
N LEU A 129 -20.70 15.42 2.01
CA LEU A 129 -19.55 14.60 2.37
C LEU A 129 -19.30 14.66 3.88
N PRO A 130 -18.85 13.55 4.51
CA PRO A 130 -18.28 13.58 5.86
C PRO A 130 -17.14 14.60 5.94
N TYR A 131 -17.28 15.57 6.84
CA TYR A 131 -16.34 16.66 7.01
C TYR A 131 -15.98 16.85 8.48
N TYR A 132 -14.71 17.10 8.73
CA TYR A 132 -14.20 17.48 10.05
C TYR A 132 -13.18 18.60 9.91
N GLU A 133 -13.13 19.48 10.90
CA GLU A 133 -12.14 20.54 10.97
C GLU A 133 -11.45 20.55 12.32
N ASN A 134 -10.12 20.49 12.30
CA ASN A 134 -9.30 20.71 13.48
C ASN A 134 -8.73 22.13 13.44
N ALA A 135 -9.34 23.06 14.17
CA ALA A 135 -8.88 24.45 14.24
C ALA A 135 -7.53 24.58 14.97
N GLU A 136 -7.24 23.73 15.95
CA GLU A 136 -6.01 23.78 16.75
C GLU A 136 -4.77 23.37 15.93
N LEU A 137 -4.89 22.28 15.17
CA LEU A 137 -3.81 21.77 14.31
C LEU A 137 -3.87 22.34 12.89
N GLY A 138 -4.93 23.09 12.55
CA GLY A 138 -5.05 23.80 11.29
C GLY A 138 -5.23 22.88 10.09
N PHE A 139 -6.08 21.86 10.18
CA PHE A 139 -6.39 20.99 9.03
C PHE A 139 -7.89 20.72 8.88
N GLN A 140 -8.26 20.31 7.67
CA GLN A 140 -9.59 19.85 7.31
C GLN A 140 -9.49 18.38 6.89
N LEU A 141 -10.53 17.59 7.20
CA LEU A 141 -10.67 16.22 6.73
C LEU A 141 -11.99 16.10 5.98
N VAL A 142 -11.94 15.42 4.83
CA VAL A 142 -13.13 15.06 4.07
C VAL A 142 -13.08 13.57 3.73
N GLY A 143 -14.21 12.88 3.88
CA GLY A 143 -14.37 11.49 3.50
C GLY A 143 -15.16 11.36 2.20
N LEU A 144 -14.70 10.55 1.27
CA LEU A 144 -15.43 10.16 0.07
C LEU A 144 -15.83 8.67 0.20
N PRO A 145 -17.08 8.37 0.58
CA PRO A 145 -17.53 7.00 0.70
C PRO A 145 -17.49 6.28 -0.65
N TYR A 146 -17.07 5.02 -0.63
CA TYR A 146 -17.27 4.13 -1.77
C TYR A 146 -18.71 3.60 -1.75
N ASP A 147 -19.18 3.08 -2.89
CA ASP A 147 -20.44 2.34 -2.96
C ASP A 147 -20.42 1.17 -1.94
N GLY A 148 -21.59 0.86 -1.38
CA GLY A 148 -21.72 -0.04 -0.22
C GLY A 148 -21.33 0.58 1.13
N GLU A 149 -20.64 1.73 1.15
CA GLU A 149 -20.32 2.54 2.34
C GLU A 149 -19.47 1.84 3.42
N GLN A 150 -18.92 0.66 3.14
CA GLN A 150 -18.00 -0.04 4.04
C GLN A 150 -16.58 0.54 4.04
N PHE A 151 -16.21 1.23 2.97
CA PHE A 151 -14.92 1.87 2.80
C PHE A 151 -15.11 3.36 2.51
N THR A 152 -14.15 4.18 2.91
CA THR A 152 -14.16 5.62 2.66
C THR A 152 -12.73 6.08 2.37
N PHE A 153 -12.57 6.90 1.33
CA PHE A 153 -11.31 7.57 1.02
C PHE A 153 -11.24 8.89 1.79
N TYR A 154 -10.33 8.99 2.74
CA TYR A 154 -10.15 10.21 3.54
C TYR A 154 -9.02 11.07 2.99
N ILE A 155 -9.28 12.36 2.86
CA ILE A 155 -8.29 13.38 2.50
C ILE A 155 -8.13 14.29 3.70
N ILE A 156 -6.89 14.42 4.18
CA ILE A 156 -6.50 15.43 5.17
C ILE A 156 -5.80 16.55 4.42
N LEU A 157 -6.35 17.75 4.53
CA LEU A 157 -5.86 18.96 3.87
C LEU A 157 -5.40 19.98 4.93
N PRO A 158 -4.11 20.31 5.01
CA PRO A 158 -3.66 21.43 5.85
C PRO A 158 -4.25 22.75 5.36
N LYS A 159 -4.60 23.64 6.30
CA LYS A 159 -5.00 25.02 5.99
C LYS A 159 -3.81 25.91 5.65
N ALA A 160 -2.64 25.59 6.22
CA ALA A 160 -1.39 26.19 5.79
C ALA A 160 -1.11 25.78 4.34
N GLN A 161 -0.72 26.77 3.52
CA GLN A 161 -0.54 26.56 2.09
C GLN A 161 0.75 25.81 1.79
N TYR A 162 0.81 25.25 0.58
CA TYR A 162 1.99 24.61 -0.01
C TYR A 162 2.48 23.36 0.73
N VAL A 163 3.54 22.76 0.21
CA VAL A 163 4.17 21.56 0.78
C VAL A 163 4.66 21.77 2.22
N THR A 164 5.02 22.99 2.61
CA THR A 164 5.49 23.31 3.97
C THR A 164 4.40 23.09 5.01
N GLY A 165 3.16 23.50 4.72
CA GLY A 165 2.02 23.26 5.61
C GLY A 165 1.73 21.78 5.82
N LEU A 166 1.91 20.96 4.77
CA LEU A 166 1.78 19.50 4.87
C LEU A 166 2.87 18.90 5.77
N MET A 167 4.14 19.26 5.54
CA MET A 167 5.26 18.74 6.34
C MET A 167 5.14 19.07 7.83
N GLU A 168 4.66 20.27 8.18
CA GLU A 168 4.43 20.66 9.56
C GLU A 168 3.27 19.88 10.21
N LEU A 169 2.21 19.60 9.44
CA LEU A 169 1.08 18.82 9.91
C LEU A 169 1.47 17.35 10.13
N GLU A 170 2.23 16.75 9.20
CA GLU A 170 2.69 15.36 9.28
C GLU A 170 3.46 15.05 10.58
N GLN A 171 4.26 16.00 11.07
CA GLN A 171 5.00 15.86 12.33
C GLN A 171 4.11 15.85 13.58
N LYS A 172 2.89 16.37 13.47
CA LYS A 172 1.93 16.51 14.59
C LYS A 172 0.86 15.41 14.55
N LEU A 173 0.61 14.80 13.39
CA LEU A 173 -0.41 13.78 13.24
C LEU A 173 -0.07 12.53 14.06
N THR A 174 -1.09 12.00 14.73
CA THR A 174 -1.02 10.73 15.45
C THR A 174 -2.22 9.86 15.07
N PRO A 175 -2.14 8.54 15.28
CA PRO A 175 -3.30 7.66 15.04
C PRO A 175 -4.56 8.11 15.79
N GLN A 176 -4.41 8.65 17.00
CA GLN A 176 -5.53 9.15 17.78
C GLN A 176 -6.17 10.39 17.14
N ILE A 177 -5.37 11.36 16.71
CA ILE A 177 -5.87 12.57 16.03
C ILE A 177 -6.64 12.21 14.76
N ILE A 178 -6.14 11.25 13.98
CA ILE A 178 -6.80 10.78 12.76
C ILE A 178 -8.11 10.07 13.11
N ALA A 179 -8.10 9.18 14.10
CA ALA A 179 -9.30 8.46 14.54
C ALA A 179 -10.38 9.41 15.06
N ASP A 180 -9.99 10.42 15.86
CA ASP A 180 -10.91 11.43 16.38
C ASP A 180 -11.52 12.26 15.24
N ALA A 181 -10.72 12.67 14.26
CA ALA A 181 -11.20 13.41 13.09
C ALA A 181 -12.16 12.58 12.23
N VAL A 182 -11.88 11.29 12.02
CA VAL A 182 -12.76 10.37 11.28
C VAL A 182 -14.08 10.14 12.02
N ASN A 183 -14.01 9.89 13.33
CA ASN A 183 -15.21 9.61 14.15
C ASN A 183 -16.06 10.86 14.39
N GLY A 184 -15.44 12.04 14.40
CA GLY A 184 -16.12 13.33 14.57
C GLY A 184 -16.60 13.96 13.26
N ALA A 185 -16.36 13.33 12.11
CA ALA A 185 -16.78 13.87 10.81
C ALA A 185 -18.31 13.80 10.67
N GLU A 186 -18.92 14.93 10.31
CA GLU A 186 -20.36 15.05 10.10
C GLU A 186 -20.67 15.37 8.63
N PRO A 187 -21.84 14.95 8.10
CA PRO A 187 -22.23 15.29 6.73
C PRO A 187 -22.32 16.81 6.52
N PHE A 188 -21.74 17.30 5.44
CA PHE A 188 -21.79 18.72 5.06
C PHE A 188 -21.81 18.88 3.53
N ASP A 189 -22.62 19.82 3.03
CA ASP A 189 -22.69 20.13 1.60
C ASP A 189 -21.44 20.88 1.14
N TRP A 190 -20.64 20.24 0.28
CA TRP A 190 -19.40 20.81 -0.25
C TRP A 190 -19.43 20.95 -1.76
N SER A 191 -18.95 22.10 -2.25
CA SER A 191 -18.41 22.21 -3.60
C SER A 191 -16.99 21.65 -3.58
N PHE A 192 -16.86 20.35 -3.83
CA PHE A 192 -15.62 19.60 -3.67
C PHE A 192 -14.82 19.50 -4.97
N SER A 193 -13.50 19.64 -4.85
CA SER A 193 -12.55 19.50 -5.96
C SER A 193 -11.31 18.74 -5.50
N MET A 194 -10.84 17.79 -6.31
CA MET A 194 -9.56 17.11 -6.07
C MET A 194 -8.86 16.74 -7.39
N PRO A 195 -7.52 16.72 -7.43
CA PRO A 195 -6.81 16.30 -8.63
C PRO A 195 -7.10 14.82 -8.95
N LYS A 196 -7.10 14.47 -10.23
CA LYS A 196 -6.90 13.08 -10.65
C LYS A 196 -5.50 12.64 -10.26
N LEU A 197 -5.39 11.44 -9.71
CA LEU A 197 -4.11 10.90 -9.25
C LEU A 197 -3.74 9.66 -10.05
N ASP A 198 -2.48 9.56 -10.42
CA ASP A 198 -1.84 8.35 -10.92
C ASP A 198 -0.44 8.29 -10.31
N LEU A 199 -0.34 7.67 -9.13
CA LEU A 199 0.86 7.64 -8.31
C LEU A 199 1.44 6.23 -8.31
N GLU A 200 2.76 6.11 -8.44
CA GLU A 200 3.49 4.86 -8.30
C GLU A 200 4.77 5.11 -7.53
N GLU A 201 5.02 4.32 -6.49
CA GLU A 201 6.20 4.47 -5.66
C GLU A 201 6.80 3.10 -5.32
N ARG A 202 8.13 3.03 -5.28
CA ARG A 202 8.87 1.83 -4.87
C ARG A 202 9.90 2.22 -3.80
N ILE A 203 9.72 1.64 -2.62
CA ILE A 203 10.49 1.98 -1.42
C ILE A 203 11.40 0.82 -1.04
N ASP A 204 12.67 1.11 -0.77
CA ASP A 204 13.54 0.21 0.00
C ASP A 204 13.19 0.36 1.48
N LEU A 205 12.61 -0.70 2.06
CA LEU A 205 12.14 -0.71 3.43
C LEU A 205 13.28 -0.87 4.44
N LYS A 206 14.46 -1.34 4.03
CA LYS A 206 15.56 -1.58 4.96
C LYS A 206 15.98 -0.31 5.72
N PRO A 207 16.34 0.82 5.08
CA PRO A 207 16.70 2.04 5.80
C PRO A 207 15.53 2.62 6.62
N VAL A 208 14.29 2.44 6.16
CA VAL A 208 13.09 2.89 6.88
C VAL A 208 12.92 2.11 8.17
N LEU A 209 13.01 0.77 8.11
CA LEU A 209 12.86 -0.11 9.27
C LEU A 209 14.03 0.04 10.26
N GLU A 210 15.25 0.25 9.76
CA GLU A 210 16.40 0.59 10.61
C GLU A 210 16.21 1.95 11.32
N GLY A 211 15.68 2.96 10.63
CA GLY A 211 15.31 4.24 11.22
C GLY A 211 14.25 4.14 12.32
N LEU A 212 13.38 3.12 12.25
CA LEU A 212 12.40 2.77 13.29
C LEU A 212 12.98 1.87 14.40
N GLY A 213 14.27 1.54 14.37
CA GLY A 213 14.97 0.74 15.37
C GLY A 213 15.00 -0.78 15.10
N ILE A 214 14.50 -1.24 13.95
CA ILE A 214 14.49 -2.66 13.56
C ILE A 214 15.80 -2.97 12.82
N CYS A 215 16.92 -3.02 13.55
CA CYS A 215 18.24 -3.17 12.93
C CYS A 215 18.77 -4.62 12.91
N SER A 216 18.50 -5.39 13.97
CA SER A 216 19.05 -6.75 14.11
C SER A 216 18.53 -7.73 13.06
N LEU A 217 17.37 -7.43 12.45
CA LEU A 217 16.76 -8.25 11.41
C LEU A 217 17.60 -8.33 10.13
N PHE A 218 18.43 -7.32 9.86
CA PHE A 218 19.13 -7.15 8.59
C PHE A 218 20.62 -7.55 8.62
N ASN A 219 21.04 -8.29 9.65
CA ASN A 219 22.40 -8.79 9.78
C ASN A 219 22.43 -10.15 10.48
N ASN A 220 23.64 -10.74 10.59
CA ASN A 220 23.83 -12.09 11.16
C ASN A 220 23.41 -12.25 12.63
N ASN A 221 23.05 -11.17 13.34
CA ASN A 221 22.49 -11.25 14.69
C ASN A 221 20.97 -11.47 14.68
N ALA A 222 20.34 -11.62 13.51
CA ALA A 222 18.92 -11.84 13.37
C ALA A 222 18.48 -13.12 14.11
N ALA A 223 17.57 -12.98 15.06
CA ALA A 223 17.06 -14.08 15.86
C ALA A 223 15.94 -14.87 15.14
N LEU A 224 16.20 -15.33 13.90
CA LEU A 224 15.25 -16.06 13.06
C LEU A 224 15.39 -17.60 13.14
N SER A 225 16.07 -18.11 14.17
CA SER A 225 16.34 -19.53 14.41
C SER A 225 15.09 -20.43 14.53
N ARG A 226 13.89 -19.84 14.59
CA ARG A 226 12.62 -20.57 14.63
C ARG A 226 11.98 -20.78 13.25
N VAL A 227 12.54 -20.20 12.19
CA VAL A 227 12.01 -20.21 10.82
C VAL A 227 12.49 -21.44 10.04
N ALA A 228 13.81 -21.65 9.92
CA ALA A 228 14.42 -22.75 9.18
C ALA A 228 15.61 -23.35 9.93
N GLN A 229 16.07 -24.53 9.51
CA GLN A 229 17.31 -25.17 9.99
C GLN A 229 18.57 -24.51 9.41
N SER A 230 18.57 -23.18 9.35
CA SER A 230 19.67 -22.35 8.88
C SER A 230 19.59 -21.03 9.62
N ASP A 231 20.73 -20.41 9.88
CA ASP A 231 20.76 -19.04 10.35
C ASP A 231 20.29 -18.15 9.20
N LEU A 232 19.35 -17.26 9.49
CA LEU A 232 18.69 -16.42 8.49
C LEU A 232 18.77 -14.97 8.94
N PHE A 233 19.00 -14.08 8.00
CA PHE A 233 18.74 -12.65 8.15
C PHE A 233 18.02 -12.11 6.93
N ILE A 234 17.38 -10.95 7.05
CA ILE A 234 16.74 -10.29 5.92
C ILE A 234 17.80 -9.50 5.14
N SER A 235 18.04 -9.92 3.89
CA SER A 235 19.00 -9.26 3.01
C SER A 235 18.37 -8.09 2.24
N GLU A 236 17.08 -8.20 1.88
CA GLU A 236 16.33 -7.18 1.14
C GLU A 236 14.90 -7.08 1.67
N ALA A 237 14.35 -5.87 1.71
CA ALA A 237 12.94 -5.62 2.01
C ALA A 237 12.43 -4.47 1.14
N VAL A 238 11.38 -4.70 0.36
CA VAL A 238 10.89 -3.73 -0.62
C VAL A 238 9.38 -3.66 -0.60
N HIS A 239 8.86 -2.44 -0.75
CA HIS A 239 7.45 -2.16 -0.99
C HIS A 239 7.26 -1.46 -2.33
N GLN A 240 6.23 -1.79 -3.09
CA GLN A 240 5.80 -1.05 -4.26
C GLN A 240 4.29 -0.83 -4.18
N ALA A 241 3.82 0.39 -4.49
CA ALA A 241 2.42 0.75 -4.47
C ALA A 241 2.03 1.56 -5.71
N LYS A 242 0.78 1.39 -6.15
CA LYS A 242 0.13 2.11 -7.24
C LYS A 242 -1.22 2.62 -6.75
N LEU A 243 -1.54 3.88 -7.01
CA LEU A 243 -2.83 4.49 -6.69
C LEU A 243 -3.33 5.29 -7.89
N ILE A 244 -4.54 4.99 -8.34
CA ILE A 244 -5.24 5.70 -9.41
C ILE A 244 -6.55 6.21 -8.85
N VAL A 245 -6.79 7.52 -8.98
CA VAL A 245 -8.01 8.21 -8.53
C VAL A 245 -8.62 8.92 -9.74
N ASN A 246 -9.87 8.61 -10.04
CA ASN A 246 -10.58 9.15 -11.20
C ASN A 246 -12.06 9.40 -10.89
N GLU A 247 -12.83 9.73 -11.93
CA GLU A 247 -14.24 10.10 -11.85
C GLU A 247 -15.13 8.98 -11.29
N LYS A 248 -14.74 7.71 -11.50
CA LYS A 248 -15.54 6.55 -11.13
C LYS A 248 -15.20 6.03 -9.74
N GLY A 249 -13.94 6.17 -9.32
CA GLY A 249 -13.48 5.55 -8.10
C GLY A 249 -11.98 5.63 -7.87
N THR A 250 -11.51 4.69 -7.08
CA THR A 250 -10.09 4.45 -6.80
C THR A 250 -9.71 3.03 -7.19
N GLU A 251 -8.60 2.89 -7.89
CA GLU A 251 -7.93 1.61 -8.07
C GLU A 251 -6.53 1.69 -7.44
N ALA A 252 -6.26 0.82 -6.47
CA ALA A 252 -5.00 0.77 -5.75
C ALA A 252 -4.43 -0.64 -5.73
N ALA A 253 -3.11 -0.76 -5.76
CA ALA A 253 -2.43 -2.02 -5.58
C ALA A 253 -1.13 -1.80 -4.81
N ALA A 254 -0.76 -2.76 -3.98
CA ALA A 254 0.53 -2.75 -3.32
C ALA A 254 1.10 -4.16 -3.21
N ALA A 255 2.42 -4.26 -3.20
CA ALA A 255 3.11 -5.51 -2.97
C ALA A 255 4.40 -5.29 -2.19
N THR A 256 4.67 -6.20 -1.27
CA THR A 256 5.85 -6.16 -0.40
C THR A 256 6.57 -7.49 -0.49
N PHE A 257 7.90 -7.47 -0.49
CA PHE A 257 8.66 -8.68 -0.25
C PHE A 257 9.80 -8.48 0.75
N PHE A 258 10.14 -9.58 1.41
CA PHE A 258 11.32 -9.73 2.26
C PHE A 258 12.11 -10.93 1.78
N THR A 259 13.40 -10.74 1.52
CA THR A 259 14.34 -11.79 1.13
C THR A 259 15.12 -12.22 2.36
N ALA A 260 15.12 -13.52 2.66
CA ALA A 260 15.92 -14.12 3.72
C ALA A 260 17.03 -14.99 3.14
N THR A 261 18.25 -14.72 3.57
CA THR A 261 19.49 -15.38 3.17
C THR A 261 20.09 -16.10 4.37
#